data_AF-A0A852ZP45-F1
#
_entry.id   AF-A0A852ZP45-F1
#
_cell.length_a   1.000
_cell.length_b   1.000
_cell.length_c   1.000
_cell.angle_alpha   90.00
_cell.angle_beta   90.00
_cell.angle_gamma   90.00
#
_symmetry.space_group_name_H-M   'P 1'
#
loop_
_entity.id
_entity.type
_entity.pdbx_description
1 polymer ?
#
loop_
_entity_poly.entity_id
_entity_poly.type
_entity_poly.pdbx_seq_one_letter_code
_entity_poly.pdbx_strand_id
1 'polypeptide(L)'
;MEYRTSRPAPPHPAGRVTLVGLAILGVVVAAFLMRRSLVAASVPPRPSITASTASTASASTAPSPSKATGASAEVPRQTGRQTALGEADGVVPDGVALSVFDEDTPAVNRLAPDLLAALRRAATDAGADGIRIRVNSGWRSPAYQTRLLQEAVAEYGSQKEAARWVATATTSAHVSGDAVDVGPFDAVAWLSEHGAAYGLCQIYGNESWHYELRPDAVGDGCPPMYANPTEDPRMRQ
;
A
#
# COMPACT_ATOMS: atom_id res chain seq x y z
N MET A 1 -38.61 -28.93 59.91
CA MET A 1 -37.15 -29.04 60.08
C MET A 1 -36.65 -30.03 59.04
N GLU A 2 -36.44 -29.57 57.80
CA GLU A 2 -35.84 -30.38 56.72
C GLU A 2 -35.00 -29.44 55.85
N TYR A 3 -33.68 -29.53 56.00
CA TYR A 3 -32.70 -28.76 55.25
C TYR A 3 -32.31 -29.59 54.02
N ARG A 4 -32.85 -29.25 52.84
CA ARG A 4 -32.49 -29.90 51.57
C ARG A 4 -31.14 -29.36 51.11
N THR A 5 -30.06 -30.09 51.38
CA THR A 5 -28.71 -29.80 50.89
C THR A 5 -28.62 -30.07 49.39
N SER A 6 -28.53 -29.03 48.57
CA SER A 6 -28.20 -29.12 47.14
C SER A 6 -26.74 -29.55 46.97
N ARG A 7 -26.49 -30.64 46.23
CA ARG A 7 -25.14 -31.06 45.85
C ARG A 7 -24.59 -30.12 44.74
N PRO A 8 -23.30 -29.75 44.76
CA PRO A 8 -22.70 -28.99 43.68
C PRO A 8 -22.49 -29.86 42.43
N ALA A 9 -22.69 -29.26 41.24
CA ALA A 9 -22.47 -29.89 39.95
C ALA A 9 -20.97 -30.16 39.69
N PRO A 10 -20.62 -31.23 38.93
CA PRO A 10 -19.23 -31.52 38.60
C PRO A 10 -18.65 -30.49 37.62
N PRO A 11 -17.35 -30.18 37.69
CA PRO A 11 -16.72 -29.26 36.76
C PRO A 11 -16.63 -29.87 35.35
N HIS A 12 -16.98 -29.06 34.34
CA HIS A 12 -16.82 -29.42 32.93
C HIS A 12 -15.33 -29.56 32.57
N PRO A 13 -14.94 -30.59 31.79
CA PRO A 13 -13.56 -30.73 31.33
C PRO A 13 -13.19 -29.57 30.40
N ALA A 14 -12.14 -28.84 30.77
CA ALA A 14 -11.54 -27.81 29.93
C ALA A 14 -10.99 -28.47 28.64
N GLY A 15 -11.67 -28.24 27.53
CA GLY A 15 -11.20 -28.61 26.20
C GLY A 15 -9.93 -27.81 25.88
N ARG A 16 -8.80 -28.50 25.79
CA ARG A 16 -7.56 -27.95 25.22
C ARG A 16 -7.81 -27.65 23.74
N VAL A 17 -8.03 -26.39 23.40
CA VAL A 17 -8.01 -25.95 22.00
C VAL A 17 -6.55 -25.94 21.56
N THR A 18 -6.16 -26.94 20.80
CA THR A 18 -4.84 -27.01 20.16
C THR A 18 -4.77 -25.87 19.13
N LEU A 19 -3.98 -24.84 19.45
CA LEU A 19 -3.63 -23.75 18.52
C LEU A 19 -2.78 -24.32 17.38
N VAL A 20 -3.42 -24.73 16.28
CA VAL A 20 -2.74 -25.10 15.04
C VAL A 20 -3.48 -24.41 13.91
N GLY A 21 -3.08 -23.16 13.61
CA GLY A 21 -3.72 -22.40 12.52
C GLY A 21 -3.34 -20.93 12.37
N LEU A 22 -2.21 -20.45 12.90
CA LEU A 22 -1.82 -19.03 12.83
C LEU A 22 -0.40 -18.78 12.29
N ALA A 23 0.19 -19.75 11.57
CA ALA A 23 1.56 -19.60 11.06
C ALA A 23 1.67 -19.44 9.52
N ILE A 24 0.56 -19.52 8.76
CA ILE A 24 0.61 -19.48 7.29
C ILE A 24 0.16 -18.13 6.71
N LEU A 25 -0.66 -17.34 7.44
CA LEU A 25 -1.23 -16.10 6.88
C LEU A 25 -0.31 -14.87 6.97
N GLY A 26 0.64 -14.84 7.91
CA GLY A 26 1.63 -13.76 8.03
C GLY A 26 2.78 -13.83 7.03
N VAL A 27 2.95 -14.95 6.32
CA VAL A 27 4.07 -15.15 5.38
C VAL A 27 3.77 -14.61 3.97
N VAL A 28 2.49 -14.51 3.59
CA VAL A 28 2.13 -14.17 2.20
C VAL A 28 2.19 -12.67 1.91
N VAL A 29 2.07 -11.78 2.92
CA VAL A 29 2.39 -10.35 2.77
C VAL A 29 3.87 -10.05 3.11
N ALA A 30 4.52 -10.87 3.94
CA ALA A 30 5.96 -10.75 4.19
C ALA A 30 6.84 -11.13 2.97
N ALA A 31 6.30 -11.88 2.00
CA ALA A 31 7.04 -12.28 0.80
C ALA A 31 7.29 -11.12 -0.18
N PHE A 32 6.65 -9.96 -0.01
CA PHE A 32 7.00 -8.73 -0.73
C PHE A 32 8.24 -8.01 -0.16
N LEU A 33 8.69 -8.35 1.07
CA LEU A 33 9.79 -7.66 1.75
C LEU A 33 11.10 -8.45 1.83
N MET A 34 11.25 -9.58 1.14
CA MET A 34 12.47 -10.38 1.28
C MET A 34 12.92 -11.09 -0.01
N ARG A 35 13.26 -10.31 -1.04
CA ARG A 35 14.10 -10.84 -2.14
C ARG A 35 15.26 -9.90 -2.54
N ARG A 36 16.41 -10.27 -1.97
CA ARG A 36 17.80 -10.27 -2.49
C ARG A 36 18.64 -8.99 -2.38
N SER A 37 19.72 -9.09 -1.59
CA SER A 37 21.08 -8.78 -2.04
C SER A 37 22.14 -9.39 -1.10
N LEU A 38 22.69 -10.55 -1.47
CA LEU A 38 24.05 -10.94 -1.11
C LEU A 38 24.90 -10.70 -2.36
N VAL A 39 25.47 -9.50 -2.45
CA VAL A 39 26.66 -9.25 -3.27
C VAL A 39 27.68 -8.63 -2.33
N ALA A 40 28.62 -9.46 -1.89
CA ALA A 40 29.83 -8.99 -1.25
C ALA A 40 30.63 -8.20 -2.30
N ALA A 41 30.63 -6.87 -2.20
CA ALA A 41 31.52 -6.03 -2.99
C ALA A 41 32.90 -6.02 -2.31
N SER A 42 33.78 -6.90 -2.75
CA SER A 42 35.22 -6.79 -2.53
C SER A 42 35.72 -5.58 -3.32
N VAL A 43 36.16 -4.52 -2.64
CA VAL A 43 36.79 -3.34 -3.24
C VAL A 43 38.26 -3.65 -3.53
N PRO A 44 38.73 -3.68 -4.79
CA PRO A 44 40.15 -3.58 -5.09
C PRO A 44 40.58 -2.09 -5.18
N PRO A 45 41.83 -1.76 -4.85
CA PRO A 45 42.31 -0.39 -4.79
C PRO A 45 42.55 0.22 -6.18
N ARG A 46 42.33 1.54 -6.28
CA ARG A 46 42.71 2.38 -7.44
C ARG A 46 44.23 2.40 -7.64
N PRO A 47 44.73 2.32 -8.88
CA PRO A 47 46.00 2.91 -9.25
C PRO A 47 45.80 4.35 -9.76
N SER A 48 46.52 5.28 -9.13
CA SER A 48 46.77 6.63 -9.63
C SER A 48 47.85 6.57 -10.70
N ILE A 49 47.62 7.11 -11.90
CA ILE A 49 48.71 7.47 -12.81
C ILE A 49 48.33 8.66 -13.69
N THR A 50 48.96 9.78 -13.33
CA THR A 50 49.62 10.79 -14.16
C THR A 50 49.00 11.24 -15.49
N ALA A 51 48.79 12.55 -15.53
CA ALA A 51 48.67 13.38 -16.71
C ALA A 51 49.81 13.16 -17.72
N SER A 52 49.48 13.25 -19.01
CA SER A 52 50.43 13.70 -20.02
C SER A 52 49.72 14.49 -21.11
N THR A 53 50.43 15.55 -21.46
CA THR A 53 50.11 16.72 -22.25
C THR A 53 50.21 16.50 -23.75
N ALA A 54 49.59 17.46 -24.46
CA ALA A 54 50.00 18.05 -25.74
C ALA A 54 49.51 17.43 -27.05
N SER A 55 48.59 18.19 -27.66
CA SER A 55 48.72 18.84 -28.97
C SER A 55 49.29 18.07 -30.16
N THR A 56 48.48 17.94 -31.21
CA THR A 56 48.86 18.49 -32.53
C THR A 56 47.64 18.77 -33.40
N ALA A 57 47.68 19.91 -34.08
CA ALA A 57 46.67 20.43 -34.99
C ALA A 57 46.76 19.76 -36.38
N SER A 58 45.66 19.81 -37.14
CA SER A 58 45.70 20.17 -38.56
C SER A 58 44.30 20.53 -39.07
N ALA A 59 44.27 21.62 -39.83
CA ALA A 59 43.11 22.29 -40.38
C ALA A 59 42.93 21.96 -41.88
N SER A 60 41.83 22.51 -42.43
CA SER A 60 41.43 22.62 -43.84
C SER A 60 40.59 21.43 -44.33
N THR A 61 39.37 21.59 -44.87
CA THR A 61 39.02 22.50 -45.97
C THR A 61 37.48 22.62 -46.06
N ALA A 62 36.95 23.82 -46.31
CA ALA A 62 35.56 24.04 -46.75
C ALA A 62 35.52 24.09 -48.30
N PRO A 63 34.37 23.80 -48.96
CA PRO A 63 33.38 24.87 -49.17
C PRO A 63 31.91 24.42 -49.19
N SER A 64 31.02 25.38 -48.88
CA SER A 64 29.59 25.44 -49.26
C SER A 64 29.42 25.62 -50.79
N PRO A 65 28.26 25.38 -51.45
CA PRO A 65 26.96 25.94 -51.03
C PRO A 65 25.65 25.22 -51.44
N SER A 66 24.56 25.82 -50.93
CA SER A 66 23.23 25.99 -51.55
C SER A 66 22.10 24.99 -51.30
N LYS A 67 21.05 25.60 -50.72
CA LYS A 67 19.62 25.54 -51.08
C LYS A 67 18.73 24.44 -50.48
N ALA A 68 17.83 24.96 -49.64
CA ALA A 68 16.38 24.95 -49.83
C ALA A 68 15.56 24.00 -48.94
N THR A 69 14.81 24.67 -48.05
CA THR A 69 13.40 24.41 -47.69
C THR A 69 12.99 23.01 -47.27
N GLY A 70 12.67 22.90 -45.98
CA GLY A 70 11.86 21.82 -45.43
C GLY A 70 11.81 21.93 -43.91
N ALA A 71 11.09 22.91 -43.39
CA ALA A 71 10.70 22.91 -41.98
C ALA A 71 9.75 21.73 -41.75
N SER A 72 10.31 20.57 -41.47
CA SER A 72 9.59 19.50 -40.77
C SER A 72 9.87 19.71 -39.30
N ALA A 73 8.85 20.15 -38.59
CA ALA A 73 8.81 20.13 -37.14
C ALA A 73 9.26 18.74 -36.68
N GLU A 74 10.41 18.68 -36.03
CA GLU A 74 10.87 17.50 -35.33
C GLU A 74 9.93 17.32 -34.14
N VAL A 75 8.88 16.54 -34.36
CA VAL A 75 8.08 15.96 -33.28
C VAL A 75 9.09 15.21 -32.42
N PRO A 76 9.32 15.60 -31.16
CA PRO A 76 10.13 14.78 -30.28
C PRO A 76 9.39 13.46 -30.18
N ARG A 77 9.98 12.43 -30.79
CA ARG A 77 9.55 11.05 -30.66
C ARG A 77 9.77 10.71 -29.19
N GLN A 78 8.78 11.01 -28.35
CA GLN A 78 8.62 10.45 -27.03
C GLN A 78 8.45 8.96 -27.23
N THR A 79 9.59 8.29 -27.43
CA THR A 79 9.77 6.90 -27.12
C THR A 79 9.35 6.78 -25.66
N GLY A 80 8.19 6.15 -25.46
CA GLY A 80 7.54 6.02 -24.17
C GLY A 80 8.47 5.35 -23.18
N ARG A 81 9.26 6.16 -22.48
CA ARG A 81 9.78 5.78 -21.18
C ARG A 81 8.57 5.79 -20.30
N GLN A 82 7.94 4.63 -20.10
CA GLN A 82 7.06 4.44 -18.96
C GLN A 82 7.84 4.95 -17.76
N THR A 83 7.49 6.14 -17.28
CA THR A 83 8.09 6.69 -16.07
C THR A 83 7.85 5.66 -14.98
N ALA A 84 8.92 5.23 -14.32
CA ALA A 84 8.80 4.31 -13.20
C ALA A 84 7.80 4.93 -12.21
N LEU A 85 6.84 4.13 -11.74
CA LEU A 85 5.87 4.56 -10.74
C LEU A 85 6.63 5.05 -9.50
N GLY A 86 6.18 6.16 -8.92
CA GLY A 86 6.83 6.76 -7.76
C GLY A 86 5.85 7.41 -6.79
N GLU A 87 6.34 8.25 -5.89
CA GLU A 87 5.51 8.91 -4.87
C GLU A 87 4.35 9.71 -5.49
N ALA A 88 4.56 10.31 -6.67
CA ALA A 88 3.52 11.01 -7.44
C ALA A 88 2.32 10.12 -7.82
N ASP A 89 2.55 8.81 -7.90
CA ASP A 89 1.55 7.79 -8.18
C ASP A 89 0.93 7.18 -6.90
N GLY A 90 1.32 7.66 -5.73
CA GLY A 90 0.87 7.13 -4.44
C GLY A 90 1.68 5.94 -3.93
N VAL A 91 2.86 5.66 -4.52
CA VAL A 91 3.79 4.66 -3.99
C VAL A 91 4.37 5.13 -2.66
N VAL A 92 4.24 4.31 -1.62
CA VAL A 92 4.89 4.50 -0.32
C VAL A 92 6.11 3.58 -0.27
N PRO A 93 7.35 4.11 -0.23
CA PRO A 93 8.54 3.26 -0.21
C PRO A 93 8.65 2.41 1.07
N ASP A 94 9.21 1.21 0.93
CA ASP A 94 9.44 0.31 2.07
C ASP A 94 10.27 0.98 3.17
N GLY A 95 9.87 0.76 4.42
CA GLY A 95 10.54 1.32 5.59
C GLY A 95 10.23 2.79 5.88
N VAL A 96 9.49 3.48 5.01
CA VAL A 96 9.00 4.84 5.27
C VAL A 96 7.85 4.78 6.26
N ALA A 97 7.96 5.55 7.34
CA ALA A 97 6.91 5.69 8.35
C ALA A 97 5.98 6.86 7.97
N LEU A 98 5.09 6.64 7.00
CA LEU A 98 4.17 7.67 6.54
C LEU A 98 3.02 7.88 7.54
N SER A 99 2.78 9.11 7.92
CA SER A 99 1.74 9.55 8.85
C SER A 99 0.54 10.14 8.11
N VAL A 100 -0.64 10.12 8.76
CA VAL A 100 -1.85 10.81 8.28
C VAL A 100 -1.72 12.35 8.28
N PHE A 101 -0.62 12.87 8.83
CA PHE A 101 -0.29 14.30 8.87
C PHE A 101 0.72 14.72 7.80
N ASP A 102 1.22 13.81 6.95
CA ASP A 102 2.20 14.11 5.90
C ASP A 102 1.50 14.69 4.65
N GLU A 103 1.16 15.98 4.72
CA GLU A 103 0.32 16.69 3.74
C GLU A 103 0.94 16.88 2.35
N ASP A 104 2.25 16.70 2.23
CA ASP A 104 2.95 16.86 0.95
C ASP A 104 3.00 15.55 0.14
N THR A 105 2.61 14.42 0.75
CA THR A 105 2.68 13.11 0.11
C THR A 105 1.38 12.77 -0.62
N PRO A 106 1.42 12.44 -1.93
CA PRO A 106 0.23 12.10 -2.72
C PRO A 106 -0.62 10.96 -2.16
N ALA A 107 -0.01 9.97 -1.52
CA ALA A 107 -0.72 8.89 -0.85
C ALA A 107 -1.65 9.40 0.28
N VAL A 108 -1.34 10.54 0.91
CA VAL A 108 -2.14 11.11 2.02
C VAL A 108 -3.02 12.25 1.51
N ASN A 109 -2.46 13.21 0.78
CA ASN A 109 -3.17 14.44 0.42
C ASN A 109 -4.21 14.28 -0.70
N ARG A 110 -4.27 13.13 -1.35
CA ARG A 110 -5.32 12.75 -2.30
C ARG A 110 -6.37 11.80 -1.73
N LEU A 111 -6.31 11.49 -0.44
CA LEU A 111 -7.44 10.86 0.24
C LEU A 111 -8.65 11.80 0.24
N ALA A 112 -9.85 11.21 0.25
CA ALA A 112 -11.08 11.97 0.42
C ALA A 112 -10.97 12.84 1.70
N PRO A 113 -11.30 14.14 1.64
CA PRO A 113 -11.08 15.05 2.77
C PRO A 113 -11.71 14.58 4.08
N ASP A 114 -12.92 14.02 4.02
CA ASP A 114 -13.63 13.53 5.21
C ASP A 114 -12.97 12.27 5.80
N LEU A 115 -12.45 11.38 4.96
CA LEU A 115 -11.67 10.21 5.40
C LEU A 115 -10.39 10.67 6.09
N LEU A 116 -9.65 11.60 5.48
CA LEU A 116 -8.41 12.13 6.07
C LEU A 116 -8.69 12.83 7.41
N ALA A 117 -9.79 13.59 7.51
CA ALA A 117 -10.20 14.22 8.76
C ALA A 117 -10.53 13.18 9.85
N ALA A 118 -11.24 12.11 9.51
CA ALA A 118 -11.54 11.02 10.45
C ALA A 118 -10.25 10.31 10.92
N LEU A 119 -9.34 9.99 9.99
CA LEU A 119 -8.05 9.38 10.30
C LEU A 119 -7.20 10.23 11.23
N ARG A 120 -7.18 11.56 11.06
CA ARG A 120 -6.42 12.47 11.92
C ARG A 120 -6.98 12.54 13.34
N ARG A 121 -8.31 12.51 13.50
CA ARG A 121 -8.94 12.41 14.83
C ARG A 121 -8.56 11.10 15.50
N ALA A 122 -8.74 9.98 14.79
CA ALA A 122 -8.38 8.65 15.29
C ALA A 122 -6.89 8.55 15.66
N ALA A 123 -5.99 9.07 14.82
CA ALA A 123 -4.55 9.04 15.07
C ALA A 123 -4.13 9.92 16.26
N THR A 124 -4.84 11.01 16.52
CA THR A 124 -4.60 11.87 17.70
C THR A 124 -4.95 11.12 18.98
N ASP A 125 -6.12 10.48 19.02
CA ASP A 125 -6.60 9.77 20.20
C ASP A 125 -5.81 8.47 20.42
N ALA A 126 -5.53 7.70 19.36
CA ALA A 126 -4.64 6.54 19.43
C ALA A 126 -3.25 6.91 19.96
N GLY A 127 -2.76 8.11 19.62
CA GLY A 127 -1.51 8.64 20.13
C GLY A 127 -1.49 8.83 21.65
N ALA A 128 -2.64 9.16 22.26
CA ALA A 128 -2.76 9.25 23.72
C ALA A 128 -2.62 7.88 24.40
N ASP A 129 -2.96 6.81 23.69
CA ASP A 129 -2.78 5.41 24.12
C ASP A 129 -1.39 4.84 23.75
N GLY A 130 -0.50 5.68 23.19
CA GLY A 130 0.84 5.28 22.75
C GLY A 130 0.87 4.54 21.41
N ILE A 131 -0.25 4.50 20.68
CA ILE A 131 -0.39 3.84 19.37
C ILE A 131 -0.14 4.86 18.25
N ARG A 132 0.66 4.48 17.24
CA ARG A 132 0.91 5.34 16.07
C ARG A 132 0.31 4.73 14.81
N ILE A 133 -0.73 5.36 14.29
CA ILE A 133 -1.30 5.03 12.98
C ILE A 133 -0.35 5.48 11.87
N ARG A 134 0.02 4.55 11.00
CA ARG A 134 0.80 4.78 9.77
C ARG A 134 -0.03 4.42 8.55
N VAL A 135 0.22 5.14 7.47
CA VAL A 135 -0.37 4.88 6.15
C VAL A 135 0.60 3.98 5.37
N ASN A 136 0.29 2.69 5.27
CA ASN A 136 1.05 1.78 4.43
C ASN A 136 0.72 2.00 2.95
N SER A 137 -0.54 2.34 2.66
CA SER A 137 -0.98 2.78 1.34
C SER A 137 -2.24 3.63 1.46
N GLY A 138 -2.24 4.83 0.90
CA GLY A 138 -3.44 5.67 0.81
C GLY A 138 -3.94 5.75 -0.62
N TRP A 139 -4.05 6.96 -1.17
CA TRP A 139 -4.43 7.15 -2.56
C TRP A 139 -3.43 6.49 -3.53
N ARG A 140 -3.94 5.92 -4.63
CA ARG A 140 -3.14 5.30 -5.70
C ARG A 140 -3.55 5.84 -7.07
N SER A 141 -2.59 6.05 -7.96
CA SER A 141 -2.91 6.33 -9.36
C SER A 141 -3.53 5.10 -10.04
N PRO A 142 -4.38 5.28 -11.07
CA PRO A 142 -4.88 4.15 -11.86
C PRO A 142 -3.76 3.27 -12.45
N ALA A 143 -2.63 3.88 -12.83
CA ALA A 143 -1.47 3.17 -13.36
C ALA A 143 -0.81 2.30 -12.28
N TYR A 144 -0.68 2.83 -11.06
CA TYR A 144 -0.16 2.06 -9.93
C TYR A 144 -1.09 0.91 -9.55
N GLN A 145 -2.40 1.16 -9.44
CA GLN A 145 -3.38 0.11 -9.18
C GLN A 145 -3.36 -0.98 -10.27
N THR A 146 -3.21 -0.60 -11.54
CA THR A 146 -3.07 -1.57 -12.64
C THR A 146 -1.83 -2.44 -12.50
N ARG A 147 -0.69 -1.85 -12.08
CA ARG A 147 0.54 -2.61 -11.82
C ARG A 147 0.35 -3.61 -10.68
N LEU A 148 -0.26 -3.20 -9.56
CA LEU A 148 -0.53 -4.09 -8.42
C LEU A 148 -1.42 -5.27 -8.82
N LEU A 149 -2.44 -5.03 -9.65
CA LEU A 149 -3.29 -6.12 -10.14
C LEU A 149 -2.51 -7.09 -11.03
N GLN A 150 -1.63 -6.60 -11.91
CA GLN A 150 -0.77 -7.44 -12.74
C GLN A 150 0.17 -8.31 -11.89
N GLU A 151 0.77 -7.74 -10.85
CA GLU A 151 1.64 -8.44 -9.91
C GLU A 151 0.86 -9.51 -9.13
N ALA A 152 -0.34 -9.18 -8.64
CA ALA A 152 -1.22 -10.15 -7.98
C ALA A 152 -1.63 -11.29 -8.91
N VAL A 153 -1.90 -11.01 -10.19
CA VAL A 153 -2.20 -12.07 -11.19
C VAL A 153 -1.00 -12.98 -11.39
N ALA A 154 0.21 -12.42 -11.45
CA ALA A 154 1.43 -13.22 -11.58
C ALA A 154 1.68 -14.10 -10.35
N GLU A 155 1.40 -13.58 -9.15
CA GLU A 155 1.55 -14.29 -7.87
C GLU A 155 0.50 -15.39 -7.68
N TYR A 156 -0.78 -15.06 -7.89
CA TYR A 156 -1.91 -15.96 -7.62
C TYR A 156 -2.34 -16.80 -8.85
N GLY A 157 -1.66 -16.62 -9.98
CA GLY A 157 -1.83 -17.41 -11.19
C GLY A 157 -3.09 -17.12 -12.02
N SER A 158 -4.02 -16.28 -11.54
CA SER A 158 -5.17 -15.85 -12.33
C SER A 158 -5.79 -14.56 -11.82
N GLN A 159 -6.52 -13.85 -12.69
CA GLN A 159 -7.34 -12.70 -12.29
C GLN A 159 -8.39 -13.06 -11.24
N LYS A 160 -8.97 -14.26 -11.33
CA LYS A 160 -9.99 -14.72 -10.39
C LYS A 160 -9.44 -14.84 -8.97
N GLU A 161 -8.25 -15.40 -8.80
CA GLU A 161 -7.63 -15.53 -7.48
C GLU A 161 -7.06 -14.19 -6.99
N ALA A 162 -6.47 -13.38 -7.88
CA ALA A 162 -6.00 -12.03 -7.56
C ALA A 162 -7.11 -11.09 -7.11
N ALA A 163 -8.33 -11.22 -7.66
CA ALA A 163 -9.48 -10.39 -7.32
C ALA A 163 -9.94 -10.52 -5.86
N ARG A 164 -9.45 -11.52 -5.12
CA ARG A 164 -9.67 -11.65 -3.67
C ARG A 164 -8.82 -10.70 -2.83
N TRP A 165 -7.90 -9.96 -3.46
CA TRP A 165 -6.92 -9.10 -2.78
C TRP A 165 -6.73 -7.76 -3.46
N VAL A 166 -6.84 -7.71 -4.80
CA VAL A 166 -6.53 -6.50 -5.57
C VAL A 166 -7.67 -6.19 -6.54
N ALA A 167 -8.33 -5.05 -6.33
CA ALA A 167 -9.35 -4.52 -7.21
C ALA A 167 -8.76 -3.97 -8.52
N THR A 168 -9.63 -3.80 -9.52
CA THR A 168 -9.27 -3.10 -10.77
C THR A 168 -9.04 -1.61 -10.53
N ALA A 169 -8.38 -0.93 -11.47
CA ALA A 169 -8.21 0.52 -11.41
C ALA A 169 -9.54 1.30 -11.39
N THR A 170 -10.60 0.74 -11.97
CA THR A 170 -11.92 1.37 -12.02
C THR A 170 -12.69 1.23 -10.70
N THR A 171 -12.49 0.12 -9.99
CA THR A 171 -13.31 -0.23 -8.82
C THR A 171 -12.58 -0.06 -7.49
N SER A 172 -11.27 0.18 -7.50
CA SER A 172 -10.47 0.36 -6.28
C SER A 172 -10.81 1.65 -5.55
N ALA A 173 -11.18 1.53 -4.28
CA ALA A 173 -11.40 2.66 -3.39
C ALA A 173 -10.12 3.46 -3.10
N HIS A 174 -8.93 2.86 -3.25
CA HIS A 174 -7.67 3.62 -3.18
C HIS A 174 -7.52 4.59 -4.36
N VAL A 175 -8.07 4.26 -5.53
CA VAL A 175 -7.99 5.13 -6.71
C VAL A 175 -8.90 6.34 -6.56
N SER A 176 -10.08 6.16 -5.98
CA SER A 176 -10.99 7.27 -5.64
C SER A 176 -10.57 8.06 -4.41
N GLY A 177 -9.63 7.53 -3.61
CA GLY A 177 -9.17 8.14 -2.36
C GLY A 177 -10.05 7.82 -1.15
N ASP A 178 -10.98 6.88 -1.30
CA ASP A 178 -11.97 6.51 -0.27
C ASP A 178 -11.49 5.38 0.67
N ALA A 179 -10.27 4.87 0.47
CA ALA A 179 -9.68 3.82 1.29
C ALA A 179 -8.24 4.12 1.72
N VAL A 180 -7.86 3.53 2.85
CA VAL A 180 -6.50 3.55 3.38
C VAL A 180 -6.13 2.18 3.94
N ASP A 181 -4.90 1.76 3.69
CA ASP A 181 -4.25 0.62 4.34
C ASP A 181 -3.38 1.14 5.48
N VAL A 182 -3.69 0.71 6.69
CA VAL A 182 -3.04 1.19 7.91
C VAL A 182 -2.12 0.14 8.54
N GLY A 183 -1.13 0.62 9.26
CA GLY A 183 -0.25 -0.18 10.10
C GLY A 183 0.31 0.64 11.26
N PRO A 184 1.12 0.06 12.16
CA PRO A 184 1.42 -1.37 12.29
C PRO A 184 0.22 -2.17 12.84
N PHE A 185 0.43 -3.45 13.16
CA PHE A 185 -0.63 -4.35 13.66
C PHE A 185 -1.33 -3.82 14.93
N ASP A 186 -0.62 -3.12 15.80
CA ASP A 186 -1.17 -2.46 16.99
C ASP A 186 -2.15 -1.33 16.63
N ALA A 187 -1.84 -0.54 15.60
CA ALA A 187 -2.75 0.47 15.06
C ALA A 187 -4.00 -0.16 14.42
N VAL A 188 -3.82 -1.28 13.70
CA VAL A 188 -4.95 -2.06 13.16
C VAL A 188 -5.83 -2.60 14.29
N ALA A 189 -5.24 -3.17 15.34
CA ALA A 189 -5.97 -3.67 16.49
C ALA A 189 -6.76 -2.55 17.19
N TRP A 190 -6.12 -1.39 17.39
CA TRP A 190 -6.77 -0.21 17.97
C TRP A 190 -7.95 0.26 17.10
N LEU A 191 -7.77 0.37 15.78
CA LEU A 191 -8.85 0.76 14.88
C LEU A 191 -9.98 -0.29 14.78
N SER A 192 -9.68 -1.57 14.97
CA SER A 192 -10.72 -2.60 15.06
C SER A 192 -11.63 -2.41 16.27
N GLU A 193 -11.12 -1.86 17.38
CA GLU A 193 -11.89 -1.62 18.60
C GLU A 193 -12.55 -0.24 18.62
N HIS A 194 -11.83 0.78 18.15
CA HIS A 194 -12.23 2.19 18.30
C HIS A 194 -12.70 2.85 16.99
N GLY A 195 -12.42 2.25 15.82
CA GLY A 195 -12.60 2.88 14.52
C GLY A 195 -14.02 3.36 14.22
N ALA A 196 -15.04 2.60 14.67
CA ALA A 196 -16.44 2.95 14.47
C ALA A 196 -16.81 4.33 15.03
N ALA A 197 -16.21 4.75 16.15
CA ALA A 197 -16.44 6.07 16.75
C ALA A 197 -15.98 7.24 15.85
N TYR A 198 -15.14 6.96 14.86
CA TYR A 198 -14.66 7.92 13.86
C TYR A 198 -15.29 7.69 12.48
N GLY A 199 -16.16 6.69 12.34
CA GLY A 199 -16.67 6.22 11.06
C GLY A 199 -15.65 5.41 10.25
N LEU A 200 -14.54 4.96 10.85
CA LEU A 200 -13.51 4.18 10.16
C LEU A 200 -13.81 2.69 10.31
N CYS A 201 -14.12 2.03 9.20
CA CYS A 201 -14.54 0.63 9.22
C CYS A 201 -13.63 -0.24 8.36
N GLN A 202 -13.23 -1.38 8.93
CA GLN A 202 -12.68 -2.48 8.15
C GLN A 202 -13.79 -3.00 7.21
N ILE A 203 -13.48 -3.12 5.92
CA ILE A 203 -14.48 -3.51 4.90
C ILE A 203 -14.37 -4.99 4.53
N TYR A 204 -13.14 -5.52 4.50
CA TYR A 204 -12.85 -6.88 4.06
C TYR A 204 -12.26 -7.70 5.21
N GLY A 205 -12.87 -8.83 5.53
CA GLY A 205 -12.46 -9.70 6.63
C GLY A 205 -11.07 -10.32 6.44
N ASN A 206 -10.62 -10.48 5.19
CA ASN A 206 -9.27 -10.95 4.86
C ASN A 206 -8.20 -9.83 4.83
N GLU A 207 -8.60 -8.56 4.99
CA GLU A 207 -7.71 -7.39 4.90
C GLU A 207 -7.91 -6.52 6.15
N SER A 208 -7.39 -6.97 7.30
CA SER A 208 -7.52 -6.23 8.57
C SER A 208 -6.94 -4.82 8.53
N TRP A 209 -6.05 -4.54 7.59
CA TRP A 209 -5.44 -3.24 7.38
C TRP A 209 -6.29 -2.27 6.52
N HIS A 210 -7.30 -2.73 5.78
CA HIS A 210 -8.04 -1.90 4.81
C HIS A 210 -9.25 -1.24 5.47
N TYR A 211 -9.22 0.09 5.58
CA TYR A 211 -10.28 0.90 6.18
C TYR A 211 -10.88 1.89 5.18
N GLU A 212 -12.19 2.07 5.27
CA GLU A 212 -12.94 3.10 4.55
C GLU A 212 -13.82 3.91 5.51
N LEU A 213 -14.23 5.10 5.08
CA LEU A 213 -15.18 5.91 5.84
C LEU A 213 -16.62 5.40 5.65
N ARG A 214 -17.31 5.21 6.77
CA ARG A 214 -18.75 4.92 6.90
C ARG A 214 -19.29 5.87 7.97
N PRO A 215 -19.76 7.08 7.60
CA PRO A 215 -20.16 8.11 8.56
C PRO A 215 -21.22 7.63 9.56
N ASP A 216 -22.16 6.80 9.10
CA ASP A 216 -23.23 6.26 9.94
C ASP A 216 -22.70 5.32 11.05
N ALA A 217 -21.49 4.78 10.92
CA ALA A 217 -20.91 3.87 11.90
C ALA A 217 -20.65 4.52 13.27
N VAL A 218 -20.62 5.85 13.35
CA VAL A 218 -20.53 6.57 14.64
C VAL A 218 -21.77 6.32 15.50
N GLY A 219 -22.94 6.15 14.87
CA GLY A 219 -24.20 5.83 15.57
C GLY A 219 -24.53 4.34 15.55
N ASP A 220 -24.33 3.68 14.41
CA ASP A 220 -24.86 2.34 14.14
C ASP A 220 -23.81 1.24 14.27
N GLY A 221 -22.54 1.60 14.45
CA GLY A 221 -21.40 0.68 14.33
C GLY A 221 -21.07 0.35 12.87
N CYS A 222 -19.94 -0.34 12.67
CA CYS A 222 -19.52 -0.69 11.32
C CYS A 222 -20.47 -1.70 10.66
N PRO A 223 -20.72 -1.56 9.34
CA PRO A 223 -21.51 -2.54 8.62
C PRO A 223 -20.81 -3.92 8.63
N PRO A 224 -21.54 -5.02 8.38
CA PRO A 224 -20.92 -6.32 8.21
C PRO A 224 -19.82 -6.31 7.14
N MET A 225 -18.67 -6.88 7.48
CA MET A 225 -17.57 -7.05 6.54
C MET A 225 -17.94 -8.05 5.44
N TYR A 226 -17.43 -7.81 4.23
CA TYR A 226 -17.36 -8.82 3.19
C TYR A 226 -16.24 -9.82 3.53
N ALA A 227 -16.32 -11.07 3.06
CA ALA A 227 -15.22 -12.01 3.28
C ALA A 227 -13.94 -11.57 2.55
N ASN A 228 -14.09 -10.96 1.37
CA ASN A 228 -13.04 -10.38 0.53
C ASN A 228 -13.67 -9.48 -0.56
N PRO A 229 -12.88 -8.73 -1.36
CA PRO A 229 -13.39 -7.82 -2.38
C PRO A 229 -14.33 -8.45 -3.41
N THR A 230 -14.22 -9.75 -3.72
CA THR A 230 -15.09 -10.38 -4.73
C THR A 230 -16.57 -10.44 -4.34
N GLU A 231 -16.90 -10.25 -3.06
CA GLU A 231 -18.28 -10.21 -2.56
C GLU A 231 -18.87 -8.79 -2.60
N ASP A 232 -18.03 -7.76 -2.69
CA ASP A 232 -18.44 -6.37 -2.73
C ASP A 232 -19.16 -6.05 -4.05
N PRO A 233 -20.42 -5.58 -4.02
CA PRO A 233 -21.17 -5.22 -5.22
C PRO A 233 -20.46 -4.16 -6.09
N ARG A 234 -19.63 -3.30 -5.51
CA ARG A 234 -18.88 -2.27 -6.24
C ARG A 234 -17.87 -2.86 -7.24
N MET A 235 -17.47 -4.11 -7.05
CA MET A 235 -16.47 -4.80 -7.88
C MET A 235 -17.06 -5.43 -9.16
N ARG A 236 -18.37 -5.32 -9.40
CA ARG A 236 -19.07 -5.97 -10.53
C ARG A 236 -19.27 -5.09 -11.76
N GLN A 237 -18.46 -4.03 -11.90
CA GLN A 237 -18.56 -3.06 -13.00
C GLN A 237 -17.96 -3.57 -14.32
#